data_AF-A0A0T6BDM8-F1
#
_entry.id   AF-A0A0T6BDM8-F1
#
_cell.length_a   1.000
_cell.length_b   1.000
_cell.length_c   1.000
_cell.angle_alpha   90.00
_cell.angle_beta   90.00
_cell.angle_gamma   90.00
#
_symmetry.space_group_name_H-M   'P 1'
#
loop_
_entity.id
_entity.type
_entity.pdbx_description
1 polymer ?
#
loop_
_entity_poly.entity_id
_entity_poly.type
_entity_poly.pdbx_seq_one_letter_code
_entity_poly.pdbx_strand_id
1 'polypeptide(L)'
;MQLKSSHTINRSLCFQNGGAKDGLDMNVAPAWSKGYTGKGVVVSILDDGIQTNHPDLQENYDPQASIDINGNDDDPMPQDNGDNKHGTRCAGEVAAVAYNQICGIGVAFNASIGG
;
A
#
# COMPACT_ATOMS: atom_id res chain seq x y z
N MET A 1 19.54 -32.85 -0.80
CA MET A 1 19.36 -31.54 -1.46
C MET A 1 17.87 -31.21 -1.42
N GLN A 2 17.40 -30.54 -0.36
CA GLN A 2 15.99 -30.23 -0.13
C GLN A 2 15.65 -28.93 -0.88
N LEU A 3 14.73 -29.01 -1.83
CA LEU A 3 14.18 -27.84 -2.53
C LEU A 3 13.29 -27.07 -1.56
N LYS A 4 13.59 -25.78 -1.39
CA LYS A 4 12.88 -24.86 -0.49
C LYS A 4 11.39 -24.83 -0.83
N SER A 5 10.57 -24.95 0.21
CA SER A 5 9.11 -24.82 0.17
C SER A 5 8.71 -23.50 -0.47
N SER A 6 8.14 -23.58 -1.67
CA SER A 6 7.31 -22.51 -2.24
C SER A 6 6.24 -22.18 -1.21
N HIS A 7 6.36 -21.01 -0.58
CA HIS A 7 5.30 -20.50 0.28
C HIS A 7 4.08 -20.26 -0.61
N THR A 8 3.08 -21.12 -0.44
CA THR A 8 1.80 -21.06 -1.12
C THR A 8 1.19 -19.68 -0.87
N ILE A 9 1.04 -18.89 -1.92
CA ILE A 9 0.36 -17.60 -1.89
C ILE A 9 -1.07 -17.87 -1.40
N ASN A 10 -1.39 -17.39 -0.20
CA ASN A 10 -2.69 -17.62 0.42
C ASN A 10 -3.73 -16.76 -0.33
N ARG A 11 -4.56 -17.43 -1.14
CA ARG A 11 -5.50 -16.85 -2.13
C ARG A 11 -6.74 -16.26 -1.46
N SER A 12 -6.60 -15.20 -0.67
CA SER A 12 -7.76 -14.65 0.06
C SER A 12 -7.89 -13.13 0.07
N LEU A 13 -7.23 -12.43 -0.85
CA LEU A 13 -7.36 -10.98 -1.03
C LEU A 13 -7.96 -10.66 -2.40
N CYS A 14 -8.74 -9.57 -2.48
CA CYS A 14 -9.60 -9.19 -3.63
C CYS A 14 -8.86 -9.21 -4.99
N PHE A 15 -7.56 -8.95 -5.01
CA PHE A 15 -6.73 -8.97 -6.22
C PHE A 15 -6.23 -10.36 -6.65
N GLN A 16 -6.41 -11.41 -5.85
CA GLN A 16 -5.81 -12.73 -6.06
C GLN A 16 -6.82 -13.87 -6.25
N ASN A 17 -8.12 -13.61 -6.05
CA ASN A 17 -9.18 -14.60 -6.26
C ASN A 17 -9.76 -14.52 -7.68
N GLY A 18 -9.05 -15.14 -8.63
CA GLY A 18 -9.58 -15.39 -9.98
C GLY A 18 -9.58 -14.18 -10.93
N GLY A 19 -9.03 -13.05 -10.49
CA GLY A 19 -9.12 -11.79 -11.22
C GLY A 19 -10.52 -11.16 -11.07
N ALA A 20 -10.69 -9.96 -11.60
CA ALA A 20 -12.02 -9.36 -11.68
C ALA A 20 -12.91 -10.19 -12.63
N LYS A 21 -14.24 -10.03 -12.51
CA LYS A 21 -15.20 -10.68 -13.40
C LYS A 21 -14.80 -10.45 -14.86
N ASP A 22 -14.79 -11.52 -15.65
CA ASP A 22 -14.41 -11.51 -17.07
C ASP A 22 -12.95 -11.06 -17.35
N GLY A 23 -12.08 -11.08 -16.33
CA GLY A 23 -10.67 -10.68 -16.45
C GLY A 23 -10.45 -9.16 -16.50
N LEU A 24 -11.42 -8.36 -16.06
CA LEU A 24 -11.37 -6.90 -16.11
C LEU A 24 -10.62 -6.31 -14.90
N ASP A 25 -9.33 -6.59 -14.80
CA ASP A 25 -8.43 -6.07 -13.76
C ASP A 25 -7.13 -5.50 -14.34
N MET A 26 -6.29 -4.95 -13.47
CA MET A 26 -5.00 -4.34 -13.86
C MET A 26 -3.92 -5.37 -14.23
N ASN A 27 -4.21 -6.68 -14.13
CA ASN A 27 -3.27 -7.76 -14.43
C ASN A 27 -1.92 -7.65 -13.69
N VAL A 28 -1.98 -7.35 -12.38
CA VAL A 28 -0.78 -7.15 -11.53
C VAL A 28 -0.15 -8.46 -11.04
N ALA A 29 -0.92 -9.56 -10.99
CA ALA A 29 -0.47 -10.84 -10.45
C ALA A 29 0.76 -11.44 -11.18
N PRO A 30 0.91 -11.35 -12.51
CA PRO A 30 2.13 -11.77 -13.19
C PRO A 30 3.37 -10.96 -12.81
N ALA A 31 3.23 -9.67 -12.49
CA ALA A 31 4.34 -8.84 -12.01
C ALA A 31 4.80 -9.29 -10.62
N TRP A 32 3.85 -9.51 -9.70
CA TRP A 32 4.12 -10.06 -8.38
C TRP A 32 4.76 -11.45 -8.45
N SER A 33 4.30 -12.31 -9.36
CA SER A 33 4.87 -13.67 -9.57
C SER A 33 6.33 -13.64 -10.06
N LYS A 34 6.75 -12.54 -10.71
CA LYS A 34 8.15 -12.28 -11.09
C LYS A 34 8.95 -11.59 -9.98
N GLY A 35 8.34 -11.28 -8.84
CA GLY A 35 8.97 -10.62 -7.70
C GLY A 35 8.94 -9.09 -7.73
N TYR A 36 8.20 -8.47 -8.65
CA TYR A 36 8.07 -7.01 -8.72
C TYR A 36 6.93 -6.55 -7.80
N THR A 37 7.27 -6.04 -6.62
CA THR A 37 6.28 -5.63 -5.58
C THR A 37 6.44 -4.18 -5.13
N GLY A 38 7.27 -3.39 -5.83
CA GLY A 38 7.58 -2.00 -5.48
C GLY A 38 8.76 -1.82 -4.53
N LYS A 39 9.41 -2.91 -4.09
CA LYS A 39 10.56 -2.84 -3.18
C LYS A 39 11.67 -1.90 -3.70
N GLY A 40 12.04 -0.93 -2.88
CA GLY A 40 13.07 0.07 -3.19
C GLY A 40 12.57 1.28 -3.97
N VAL A 41 11.27 1.36 -4.27
CA VAL A 41 10.60 2.55 -4.80
C VAL A 41 9.94 3.31 -3.66
N VAL A 42 10.02 4.63 -3.70
CA VAL A 42 9.35 5.55 -2.77
C VAL A 42 8.28 6.32 -3.55
N VAL A 43 7.06 6.38 -3.02
CA VAL A 43 5.92 7.11 -3.60
C VAL A 43 5.40 8.11 -2.56
N SER A 44 4.98 9.30 -2.99
CA SER A 44 4.37 10.30 -2.12
C SER A 44 2.99 10.69 -2.67
N ILE A 45 2.00 10.78 -1.78
CA ILE A 45 0.62 11.12 -2.09
C ILE A 45 0.36 12.58 -1.74
N LEU A 46 0.36 13.47 -2.73
CA LEU A 46 0.09 14.89 -2.51
C LEU A 46 -1.42 15.14 -2.38
N ASP A 47 -1.92 15.14 -1.15
CA ASP A 47 -3.37 15.16 -0.87
C ASP A 47 -3.70 15.81 0.49
N ASP A 48 -4.73 15.32 1.20
CA ASP A 48 -5.22 15.82 2.49
C ASP A 48 -4.53 15.23 3.73
N GLY A 49 -3.40 14.55 3.53
CA GLY A 49 -2.60 13.89 4.57
C GLY A 49 -2.68 12.36 4.54
N ILE A 50 -1.76 11.73 5.26
CA ILE A 50 -1.66 10.28 5.38
C ILE A 50 -1.68 9.87 6.85
N GLN A 51 -2.59 8.96 7.21
CA GLN A 51 -2.64 8.40 8.55
C GLN A 51 -1.44 7.46 8.78
N THR A 52 -0.34 8.02 9.26
CA THR A 52 0.97 7.35 9.40
C THR A 52 0.93 6.12 10.32
N ASN A 53 -0.01 6.10 11.28
CA ASN A 53 -0.23 5.00 12.22
C ASN A 53 -1.33 4.02 11.79
N HIS A 54 -1.84 4.12 10.54
CA HIS A 54 -2.81 3.16 10.05
C HIS A 54 -2.15 1.76 9.98
N PRO A 55 -2.77 0.71 10.53
CA PRO A 55 -2.12 -0.59 10.68
C PRO A 55 -1.80 -1.27 9.35
N ASP A 56 -2.43 -0.82 8.26
CA ASP A 56 -2.17 -1.28 6.89
C ASP A 56 -1.16 -0.42 6.12
N LEU A 57 -0.63 0.65 6.72
CA LEU A 57 0.33 1.58 6.09
C LEU A 57 1.63 1.74 6.90
N GLN A 58 1.56 1.63 8.23
CA GLN A 58 2.64 1.97 9.14
C GLN A 58 3.98 1.24 8.85
N GLU A 59 3.96 0.04 8.28
CA GLU A 59 5.19 -0.70 7.94
C GLU A 59 5.87 -0.18 6.67
N ASN A 60 5.09 0.44 5.78
CA ASN A 60 5.57 1.00 4.51
C ASN A 60 5.73 2.53 4.58
N TYR A 61 5.30 3.19 5.66
CA TYR A 61 5.39 4.64 5.81
C TYR A 61 6.85 5.13 5.77
N ASP A 62 7.10 6.19 5.00
CA ASP A 62 8.39 6.86 4.90
C ASP A 62 8.28 8.36 5.24
N PRO A 63 8.84 8.79 6.40
CA PRO A 63 8.82 10.19 6.78
C PRO A 63 9.66 11.08 5.86
N GLN A 64 10.66 10.54 5.14
CA GLN A 64 11.43 11.33 4.17
C GLN A 64 10.64 11.61 2.88
N ALA A 65 9.53 10.91 2.67
CA ALA A 65 8.61 11.10 1.56
C ALA A 65 7.38 11.93 1.93
N SER A 66 7.39 12.56 3.11
CA SER A 66 6.22 13.19 3.71
C SER A 66 6.50 14.59 4.22
N ILE A 67 5.51 15.48 4.11
CA ILE A 67 5.57 16.84 4.64
C ILE A 67 4.16 17.45 4.73
N ASP A 68 3.80 18.05 5.86
CA ASP A 68 2.57 18.86 5.94
C ASP A 68 2.87 20.31 5.54
N ILE A 69 2.58 20.64 4.28
CA ILE A 69 2.73 21.98 3.73
C ILE A 69 1.67 22.95 4.30
N ASN A 70 0.50 22.44 4.73
CA ASN A 70 -0.58 23.25 5.30
C ASN A 70 -0.30 23.63 6.75
N GLY A 71 0.24 22.69 7.55
CA GLY A 71 0.68 22.88 8.93
C GLY A 71 2.09 23.48 9.05
N ASN A 72 2.89 23.39 7.98
CA ASN A 72 4.30 23.77 7.93
C ASN A 72 5.15 23.01 8.96
N ASP A 73 4.97 21.69 8.99
CA ASP A 73 5.76 20.73 9.77
C ASP A 73 5.94 19.40 9.00
N ASP A 74 6.66 18.45 9.61
CA ASP A 74 7.00 17.16 8.98
C ASP A 74 5.99 16.05 9.33
N ASP A 75 4.85 16.36 9.97
CA ASP A 75 3.82 15.38 10.37
C ASP A 75 2.60 15.45 9.44
N PRO A 76 2.48 14.55 8.45
CA PRO A 76 1.38 14.57 7.49
C PRO A 76 0.08 13.97 8.06
N MET A 77 -0.02 13.78 9.38
CA MET A 77 -1.19 13.18 10.01
C MET A 77 -2.45 14.01 9.72
N PRO A 78 -3.49 13.43 9.11
CA PRO A 78 -4.67 14.18 8.72
C PRO A 78 -5.43 14.69 9.95
N GLN A 79 -5.93 15.92 9.88
CA GLN A 79 -6.78 16.47 10.93
C GLN A 79 -8.11 15.70 10.99
N ASP A 80 -8.53 15.29 12.19
CA ASP A 80 -9.78 14.55 12.41
C ASP A 80 -11.02 15.47 12.36
N ASN A 81 -11.32 15.98 11.18
CA ASN A 81 -12.45 16.88 10.90
C ASN A 81 -13.53 16.23 10.00
N GLY A 82 -13.36 14.96 9.64
CA GLY A 82 -14.27 14.18 8.81
C GLY A 82 -14.04 14.25 7.29
N ASP A 83 -13.26 15.22 6.82
CA ASP A 83 -13.00 15.44 5.40
C ASP A 83 -11.64 14.90 4.96
N ASN A 84 -10.61 14.96 5.82
CA ASN A 84 -9.24 14.57 5.52
C ASN A 84 -9.02 13.04 5.58
N LYS A 85 -9.50 12.33 4.57
CA LYS A 85 -9.43 10.86 4.49
C LYS A 85 -8.99 10.36 3.11
N HIS A 86 -8.84 11.26 2.15
CA HIS A 86 -8.63 10.92 0.76
C HIS A 86 -7.18 10.43 0.53
N GLY A 87 -6.18 11.13 1.04
CA GLY A 87 -4.77 10.76 0.96
C GLY A 87 -4.47 9.40 1.58
N THR A 88 -5.05 9.10 2.74
CA THR A 88 -4.92 7.78 3.39
C THR A 88 -5.52 6.65 2.53
N ARG A 89 -6.64 6.89 1.85
CA ARG A 89 -7.25 5.89 0.93
C ARG A 89 -6.36 5.66 -0.29
N CYS A 90 -5.89 6.74 -0.91
CA CYS A 90 -4.99 6.68 -2.06
C CYS A 90 -3.66 5.98 -1.70
N ALA A 91 -3.10 6.24 -0.52
CA ALA A 91 -1.92 5.55 -0.02
C ALA A 91 -2.15 4.04 0.11
N GLY A 92 -3.33 3.64 0.57
CA GLY A 92 -3.74 2.23 0.65
C GLY A 92 -3.75 1.54 -0.70
N GLU A 93 -4.28 2.19 -1.75
CA GLU A 93 -4.29 1.64 -3.11
C GLU A 93 -2.87 1.36 -3.63
N VAL A 94 -1.90 2.21 -3.28
CA VAL A 94 -0.51 2.07 -3.71
C VAL A 94 0.23 1.03 -2.87
N ALA A 95 0.23 1.17 -1.54
CA ALA A 95 1.20 0.52 -0.67
C ALA A 95 0.60 -0.08 0.62
N ALA A 96 -0.71 -0.40 0.65
CA ALA A 96 -1.24 -1.21 1.74
C ALA A 96 -0.47 -2.53 1.91
N VAL A 97 -0.16 -2.88 3.16
CA VAL A 97 0.72 -3.99 3.52
C VAL A 97 0.08 -5.33 3.15
N ALA A 98 0.81 -6.15 2.40
CA ALA A 98 0.30 -7.46 2.02
C ALA A 98 0.35 -8.47 3.19
N TYR A 99 -0.63 -9.36 3.25
CA TYR A 99 -0.63 -10.57 4.09
C TYR A 99 -0.62 -10.34 5.61
N ASN A 100 -0.99 -9.14 6.08
CA ASN A 100 -1.15 -8.80 7.50
C ASN A 100 -2.56 -9.10 8.08
N GLN A 101 -3.50 -9.59 7.25
CA GLN A 101 -4.91 -9.82 7.60
C GLN A 101 -5.72 -8.56 7.93
N ILE A 102 -5.25 -7.40 7.47
CA ILE A 102 -5.91 -6.11 7.66
C ILE A 102 -6.30 -5.60 6.28
N CYS A 103 -7.56 -5.18 6.13
CA CYS A 103 -8.09 -4.59 4.91
C CYS A 103 -7.70 -5.35 3.60
N GLY A 104 -6.82 -4.77 2.77
CA GLY A 104 -6.55 -5.16 1.39
C GLY A 104 -5.07 -5.40 1.11
N ILE A 105 -4.63 -5.10 -0.12
CA ILE A 105 -3.22 -5.07 -0.52
C ILE A 105 -3.03 -3.93 -1.50
N GLY A 106 -1.95 -3.16 -1.36
CA GLY A 106 -1.55 -2.16 -2.34
C GLY A 106 -0.95 -2.77 -3.61
N VAL A 107 -1.06 -2.10 -4.75
CA VAL A 107 -0.45 -2.56 -6.01
C VAL A 107 1.05 -2.81 -5.86
N ALA A 108 1.72 -1.95 -5.10
CA ALA A 108 3.13 -1.96 -4.78
C ALA A 108 3.33 -2.11 -3.26
N PHE A 109 2.81 -3.18 -2.68
CA PHE A 109 2.78 -3.45 -1.23
C PHE A 109 4.14 -3.55 -0.51
N ASN A 110 5.28 -3.46 -1.22
CA ASN A 110 6.61 -3.31 -0.61
C ASN A 110 7.31 -1.99 -0.98
N ALA A 111 6.61 -1.06 -1.62
CA ALA A 111 7.11 0.31 -1.78
C ALA A 111 7.02 1.06 -0.45
N SER A 112 7.88 2.07 -0.32
CA SER A 112 7.75 3.09 0.72
C SER A 112 6.71 4.13 0.30
N ILE A 113 5.89 4.60 1.23
CA ILE A 113 4.79 5.54 0.97
C ILE A 113 4.83 6.73 1.94
N GLY A 114 4.68 7.93 1.41
CA GLY A 114 4.52 9.17 2.18
C GLY A 114 3.38 10.02 1.66
N GLY A 115 3.21 11.22 2.23
CA GLY A 115 2.18 12.18 1.83
C GLY A 115 2.35 13.55 2.44
#